data_AF-A0A6J7I021-F1
#
_entry.id   AF-A0A6J7I021-F1
#
_cell.length_a   1.000
_cell.length_b   1.000
_cell.length_c   1.000
_cell.angle_alpha   90.00
_cell.angle_beta   90.00
_cell.angle_gamma   90.00
#
_symmetry.space_group_name_H-M   'P 1'
#
loop_
_entity.id
_entity.type
_entity.pdbx_description
1 polymer ?
#
loop_
_entity_poly.entity_id
_entity_poly.type
_entity_poly.pdbx_seq_one_letter_code
_entity_poly.pdbx_strand_id
1 'polypeptide(L)'
;MSRDKHRKARQKAEREAWEREQTRLAERRRRRMLLLGASAAAIVLSVVIGLVVAFAGSESDPTVDRRPDEDVELIPEEAAREAQATAAAAAMEAGEPIADDYTVAPGKPVDSGRRPPVDDRPVACGAEAPTNVRASRPYYPGGPARVLEEGVDYVAEIQTSCGPITIDLFEDDAPESVNSFVFLAREGFYDGLEFFRDFGGVTAIQGGSGDNTVGWDIGYRLPGEPLRAEREGYPVGTVTTAGEGPYTAGSEFYIAYGSSFDSGYATDRIHTAFGRVLDGMDVIDTVTALDRIGMGGEAYAARLFMNKVTIRER
;
A
#
# COMPACT_ATOMS: atom_id res chain seq x y z
N MET A 1 -27.10 19.43 -14.39
CA MET A 1 -26.06 20.36 -14.91
C MET A 1 -25.48 21.36 -13.90
N SER A 2 -26.07 21.61 -12.71
CA SER A 2 -25.53 22.57 -11.73
C SER A 2 -24.55 21.97 -10.70
N ARG A 3 -24.81 20.76 -10.17
CA ARG A 3 -23.98 20.12 -9.13
C ARG A 3 -22.55 19.80 -9.59
N ASP A 4 -22.40 19.29 -10.81
CA ASP A 4 -21.09 18.90 -11.35
C ASP A 4 -20.15 20.10 -11.60
N LYS A 5 -20.71 21.28 -11.93
CA LYS A 5 -19.93 22.53 -12.05
C LYS A 5 -19.45 23.04 -10.69
N HIS A 6 -20.30 22.98 -9.66
CA HIS A 6 -19.91 23.37 -8.31
C HIS A 6 -18.85 22.43 -7.72
N ARG A 7 -18.96 21.12 -7.99
CA ARG A 7 -17.95 20.12 -7.60
C ARG A 7 -16.60 20.38 -8.25
N LYS A 8 -16.56 20.56 -9.58
CA LYS A 8 -15.32 20.90 -10.31
C LYS A 8 -14.70 22.22 -9.85
N ALA A 9 -15.53 23.22 -9.53
CA ALA A 9 -15.05 24.49 -9.00
C ALA A 9 -14.44 24.35 -7.60
N ARG A 10 -15.04 23.53 -6.71
CA ARG A 10 -14.49 23.22 -5.38
C ARG A 10 -13.16 22.47 -5.49
N GLN A 11 -13.10 21.42 -6.32
CA GLN A 11 -11.86 20.66 -6.57
C GLN A 11 -10.74 21.56 -7.11
N LYS A 12 -11.06 22.51 -8.00
CA LYS A 12 -10.08 23.49 -8.50
C LYS A 12 -9.61 24.45 -7.40
N ALA A 13 -10.52 25.00 -6.60
CA ALA A 13 -10.16 25.92 -5.52
C ALA A 13 -9.32 25.24 -4.43
N GLU A 14 -9.66 24.00 -4.07
CA GLU A 14 -8.90 23.17 -3.13
C GLU A 14 -7.51 22.84 -3.69
N ARG A 15 -7.39 22.55 -4.99
CA ARG A 15 -6.10 22.35 -5.67
C ARG A 15 -5.21 23.58 -5.60
N GLU A 16 -5.72 24.75 -5.94
CA GLU A 16 -4.94 26.00 -5.88
C GLU A 16 -4.55 26.35 -4.44
N ALA A 17 -5.42 26.10 -3.46
CA ALA A 17 -5.09 26.27 -2.04
C ALA A 17 -3.96 25.33 -1.61
N TRP A 18 -4.06 24.07 -2.03
CA TRP A 18 -3.09 23.03 -1.75
C TRP A 18 -1.74 23.29 -2.42
N GLU A 19 -1.68 23.69 -3.70
CA GLU A 19 -0.43 24.04 -4.37
C GLU A 19 0.30 25.18 -3.66
N ARG A 20 -0.45 26.19 -3.19
CA ARG A 20 0.10 27.30 -2.39
C ARG A 20 0.63 26.81 -1.04
N GLU A 21 -0.05 25.87 -0.41
CA GLU A 21 0.36 25.28 0.86
C GLU A 21 1.59 24.37 0.69
N GLN A 22 1.61 23.48 -0.29
CA GLN A 22 2.75 22.64 -0.63
C GLN A 22 3.98 23.46 -0.99
N THR A 23 3.83 24.56 -1.74
CA THR A 23 4.94 25.48 -2.02
C THR A 23 5.51 26.06 -0.73
N ARG A 24 4.65 26.51 0.19
CA ARG A 24 5.09 27.03 1.51
C ARG A 24 5.74 25.97 2.37
N LEU A 25 5.21 24.74 2.38
CA LEU A 25 5.77 23.62 3.13
C LEU A 25 7.11 23.17 2.54
N ALA A 26 7.24 23.08 1.21
CA ALA A 26 8.48 22.79 0.51
C ALA A 26 9.58 23.82 0.80
N GLU A 27 9.23 25.11 0.85
CA GLU A 27 10.16 26.17 1.27
C GLU A 27 10.60 26.00 2.74
N ARG A 28 9.68 25.67 3.64
CA ARG A 28 10.00 25.38 5.04
C ARG A 28 10.88 24.13 5.19
N ARG A 29 10.60 23.07 4.42
CA ARG A 29 11.39 21.83 4.35
C ARG A 29 12.79 22.08 3.81
N ARG A 30 12.94 22.86 2.74
CA ARG A 30 14.25 23.25 2.20
C ARG A 30 15.08 24.00 3.23
N ARG A 31 14.47 24.91 4.00
CA ARG A 31 15.15 25.63 5.10
C ARG A 31 15.55 24.70 6.24
N ARG A 32 14.71 23.71 6.60
CA ARG A 32 15.03 22.70 7.63
C ARG A 32 16.12 21.72 7.17
N MET A 33 16.06 21.24 5.92
CA MET A 33 17.10 20.38 5.33
C MET A 33 18.45 21.08 5.19
N LEU A 34 18.48 22.38 4.87
CA LEU A 34 19.74 23.14 4.84
C LEU A 34 20.35 23.33 6.24
N LEU A 35 19.52 23.31 7.30
CA LEU A 35 19.98 23.37 8.69
C LEU A 35 20.45 22.01 9.22
N LEU A 36 19.84 20.90 8.77
CA LEU A 36 20.22 19.54 9.19
C LEU A 36 21.35 18.92 8.34
N GLY A 37 21.44 19.29 7.05
CA GLY A 37 22.46 18.84 6.10
C GLY A 37 23.88 19.37 6.35
N ALA A 38 24.07 20.23 7.35
CA ALA A 38 25.41 20.67 7.79
C ALA A 38 26.17 19.61 8.62
N SER A 39 25.60 18.41 8.85
CA SER A 39 26.13 17.45 9.84
C SER A 39 26.40 16.01 9.34
N ALA A 40 26.30 15.68 8.05
CA ALA A 40 26.54 14.30 7.61
C ALA A 40 27.20 14.23 6.23
N ALA A 41 28.53 14.27 6.22
CA ALA A 41 29.35 13.88 5.09
C ALA A 41 30.50 12.99 5.58
N ALA A 42 30.25 11.69 5.76
CA ALA A 42 31.30 10.67 5.85
C ALA A 42 30.71 9.23 5.81
N ILE A 43 31.37 8.33 5.04
CA ILE A 43 31.41 6.84 5.13
C ILE A 43 30.41 6.08 4.20
N VAL A 44 30.77 5.77 2.92
CA VAL A 44 31.50 4.56 2.38
C VAL A 44 30.52 3.40 2.11
N LEU A 45 30.16 2.99 0.87
CA LEU A 45 30.86 2.38 -0.29
C LEU A 45 31.46 0.96 -0.07
N SER A 46 30.90 -0.01 -0.83
CA SER A 46 31.45 -1.31 -1.32
C SER A 46 31.47 -2.57 -0.43
N VAL A 47 30.99 -3.70 -0.99
CA VAL A 47 31.62 -5.05 -1.21
C VAL A 47 30.54 -5.98 -1.84
N VAL A 48 30.53 -6.31 -3.16
CA VAL A 48 31.29 -7.31 -3.96
C VAL A 48 30.88 -8.80 -3.80
N ILE A 49 30.13 -9.30 -4.80
CA ILE A 49 30.29 -10.49 -5.68
C ILE A 49 30.95 -11.79 -5.15
N GLY A 50 30.26 -12.92 -5.39
CA GLY A 50 30.79 -14.30 -5.56
C GLY A 50 29.86 -15.35 -4.92
N LEU A 51 29.36 -16.42 -5.55
CA LEU A 51 29.96 -17.32 -6.54
C LEU A 51 28.89 -18.32 -7.08
N VAL A 52 29.12 -18.89 -8.26
CA VAL A 52 28.27 -19.85 -9.01
C VAL A 52 28.90 -21.27 -9.01
N VAL A 53 28.05 -22.31 -9.15
CA VAL A 53 28.21 -23.57 -9.93
C VAL A 53 28.03 -24.91 -9.16
N ALA A 54 26.84 -25.49 -9.36
CA ALA A 54 26.43 -26.85 -9.79
C ALA A 54 27.02 -28.15 -9.20
N PHE A 55 26.11 -29.10 -8.93
CA PHE A 55 26.20 -30.51 -9.36
C PHE A 55 24.78 -31.07 -9.62
N ALA A 56 24.67 -31.97 -10.61
CA ALA A 56 23.44 -32.59 -11.11
C ALA A 56 23.45 -34.13 -10.95
N GLY A 57 22.24 -34.73 -10.92
CA GLY A 57 21.93 -36.16 -11.08
C GLY A 57 21.45 -36.85 -9.80
N SER A 58 20.46 -37.76 -9.75
CA SER A 58 19.50 -38.33 -10.72
C SER A 58 18.45 -39.19 -9.97
N GLU A 59 17.22 -39.21 -10.48
CA GLU A 59 16.15 -40.26 -10.49
C GLU A 59 15.53 -40.93 -9.22
N SER A 60 14.17 -40.86 -9.22
CA SER A 60 13.00 -41.66 -8.72
C SER A 60 13.20 -43.05 -8.06
N ASP A 61 12.32 -43.64 -7.22
CA ASP A 61 10.83 -43.76 -7.21
C ASP A 61 10.32 -44.39 -5.84
N PRO A 62 9.08 -44.91 -5.62
CA PRO A 62 8.04 -44.34 -4.75
C PRO A 62 7.54 -45.30 -3.62
N THR A 63 6.51 -44.89 -2.88
CA THR A 63 5.26 -45.65 -2.56
C THR A 63 4.65 -45.18 -1.23
N VAL A 64 3.43 -44.67 -1.25
CA VAL A 64 2.44 -44.93 -0.17
C VAL A 64 1.03 -45.07 -0.78
N ASP A 65 0.56 -46.31 -0.66
CA ASP A 65 -0.78 -46.88 -0.53
C ASP A 65 -2.01 -45.94 -0.54
N ARG A 66 -2.96 -46.25 -1.45
CA ARG A 66 -4.32 -45.68 -1.51
C ARG A 66 -5.30 -46.63 -0.83
N ARG A 67 -6.27 -46.06 -0.09
CA ARG A 67 -7.55 -46.72 0.21
C ARG A 67 -8.70 -46.07 -0.57
N PRO A 68 -9.80 -46.81 -0.87
CA PRO A 68 -10.76 -46.40 -1.89
C PRO A 68 -12.07 -45.81 -1.33
N ASP A 69 -12.69 -45.07 -2.24
CA ASP A 69 -14.11 -44.70 -2.42
C ASP A 69 -14.75 -43.63 -1.53
N GLU A 70 -15.01 -42.48 -2.14
CA GLU A 70 -16.38 -41.99 -2.40
C GLU A 70 -16.36 -41.14 -3.68
N ASP A 71 -17.08 -41.58 -4.72
CA ASP A 71 -17.23 -40.86 -5.99
C ASP A 71 -18.08 -39.60 -5.78
N VAL A 72 -17.42 -38.50 -5.42
CA VAL A 72 -17.90 -37.16 -5.73
C VAL A 72 -17.42 -36.88 -7.15
N GLU A 73 -18.34 -36.63 -8.07
CA GLU A 73 -18.01 -36.14 -9.42
C GLU A 73 -17.44 -34.73 -9.27
N LEU A 74 -16.15 -34.68 -8.92
CA LEU A 74 -15.35 -33.48 -8.80
C LEU A 74 -15.23 -32.89 -10.20
N ILE A 75 -15.52 -31.60 -10.34
CA ILE A 75 -15.09 -30.84 -11.50
C ILE A 75 -13.60 -31.16 -11.68
N PRO A 76 -13.15 -31.66 -12.84
CA PRO A 76 -11.75 -31.94 -13.05
C PRO A 76 -10.94 -30.69 -12.68
N GLU A 77 -9.91 -30.85 -11.84
CA GLU A 77 -9.06 -29.74 -11.35
C GLU A 77 -8.59 -28.81 -12.49
N GLU A 78 -8.41 -29.39 -13.68
CA GLU A 78 -8.10 -28.69 -14.92
C GLU A 78 -9.20 -27.73 -15.39
N ALA A 79 -10.48 -28.13 -15.33
CA ALA A 79 -11.61 -27.29 -15.71
C ALA A 79 -11.83 -26.13 -14.71
N ALA A 80 -11.59 -26.37 -13.41
CA ALA A 80 -11.61 -25.31 -12.40
C ALA A 80 -10.50 -24.28 -12.65
N ARG A 81 -9.29 -24.74 -12.99
CA ARG A 81 -8.16 -23.86 -13.34
C ARG A 81 -8.42 -23.06 -14.62
N GLU A 82 -9.03 -23.67 -15.63
CA GLU A 82 -9.40 -22.99 -16.88
C GLU A 82 -10.48 -21.93 -16.64
N ALA A 83 -11.47 -22.22 -15.80
CA ALA A 83 -12.49 -21.26 -15.40
C ALA A 83 -11.88 -20.07 -14.62
N GLN A 84 -10.97 -20.34 -13.68
CA GLN A 84 -10.22 -19.31 -12.94
C GLN A 84 -9.42 -18.40 -13.90
N ALA A 85 -8.69 -18.99 -14.86
CA ALA A 85 -7.90 -18.24 -15.83
C ALA A 85 -8.78 -17.38 -16.75
N THR A 86 -9.92 -17.92 -17.18
CA THR A 86 -10.89 -17.20 -18.01
C THR A 86 -11.50 -16.02 -17.25
N ALA A 87 -11.88 -16.23 -15.98
CA ALA A 87 -12.39 -15.17 -15.12
C ALA A 87 -11.33 -14.07 -14.87
N ALA A 88 -10.09 -14.47 -14.61
CA ALA A 88 -8.98 -13.52 -14.46
C ALA A 88 -8.73 -12.69 -15.73
N ALA A 89 -8.78 -13.32 -16.91
CA ALA A 89 -8.63 -12.62 -18.19
C ALA A 89 -9.77 -11.62 -18.42
N ALA A 90 -11.02 -12.02 -18.11
CA ALA A 90 -12.18 -11.13 -18.21
C ALA A 90 -12.11 -9.95 -17.24
N ALA A 91 -11.72 -10.18 -15.98
CA ALA A 91 -11.51 -9.11 -15.00
C ALA A 91 -10.40 -8.15 -15.45
N MET A 92 -9.31 -8.69 -16.00
CA MET A 92 -8.22 -7.89 -16.54
C MET A 92 -8.68 -6.98 -17.70
N GLU A 93 -9.50 -7.52 -18.61
CA GLU A 93 -10.09 -6.77 -19.72
C GLU A 93 -11.08 -5.69 -19.24
N ALA A 94 -11.82 -5.99 -18.16
CA ALA A 94 -12.78 -5.08 -17.55
C ALA A 94 -12.12 -3.99 -16.68
N GLY A 95 -10.83 -4.11 -16.35
CA GLY A 95 -10.16 -3.21 -15.42
C GLY A 95 -10.62 -3.40 -13.98
N GLU A 96 -10.99 -4.63 -13.61
CA GLU A 96 -11.44 -5.01 -12.28
C GLU A 96 -10.31 -5.69 -11.49
N PRO A 97 -10.38 -5.75 -10.14
CA PRO A 97 -9.42 -6.53 -9.36
C PRO A 97 -9.40 -8.00 -9.79
N ILE A 98 -8.19 -8.55 -9.95
CA ILE A 98 -8.01 -9.98 -10.22
C ILE A 98 -7.94 -10.71 -8.89
N ALA A 99 -8.96 -11.52 -8.60
CA ALA A 99 -9.01 -12.37 -7.43
C ALA A 99 -8.12 -13.63 -7.62
N ASP A 100 -7.46 -14.08 -6.54
CA ASP A 100 -6.68 -15.32 -6.57
C ASP A 100 -7.58 -16.57 -6.67
N ASP A 101 -8.82 -16.48 -6.17
CA ASP A 101 -9.81 -17.56 -6.16
C ASP A 101 -11.22 -17.00 -6.40
N TYR A 102 -11.73 -17.13 -7.63
CA TYR A 102 -13.10 -16.70 -7.99
C TYR A 102 -14.20 -17.61 -7.45
N THR A 103 -13.83 -18.74 -6.83
CA THR A 103 -14.81 -19.59 -6.13
C THR A 103 -15.13 -19.06 -4.74
N VAL A 104 -14.26 -18.19 -4.19
CA VAL A 104 -14.48 -17.50 -2.91
C VAL A 104 -15.24 -16.20 -3.16
N ALA A 105 -16.31 -15.98 -2.39
CA ALA A 105 -17.06 -14.74 -2.50
C ALA A 105 -16.22 -13.50 -2.09
N PRO A 106 -16.34 -12.36 -2.80
CA PRO A 106 -15.65 -11.14 -2.44
C PRO A 106 -15.87 -10.71 -0.99
N GLY A 107 -14.81 -10.24 -0.35
CA GLY A 107 -14.78 -9.82 1.04
C GLY A 107 -14.76 -10.96 2.07
N LYS A 108 -14.76 -12.23 1.65
CA LYS A 108 -14.63 -13.35 2.57
C LYS A 108 -13.18 -13.46 3.08
N PRO A 109 -12.93 -13.31 4.41
CA PRO A 109 -11.58 -13.42 4.94
C PRO A 109 -11.15 -14.89 5.05
N VAL A 110 -9.88 -15.15 4.79
CA VAL A 110 -9.19 -16.41 5.07
C VAL A 110 -7.95 -16.11 5.91
N ASP A 111 -7.62 -16.98 6.87
CA ASP A 111 -6.42 -16.82 7.69
C ASP A 111 -5.16 -17.04 6.84
N SER A 112 -4.30 -16.03 6.75
CA SER A 112 -3.05 -16.11 5.99
C SER A 112 -2.05 -17.11 6.57
N GLY A 113 -2.17 -17.42 7.87
CA GLY A 113 -1.16 -18.19 8.61
C GLY A 113 0.20 -17.48 8.73
N ARG A 114 0.36 -16.30 8.12
CA ARG A 114 1.58 -15.49 8.16
C ARG A 114 1.57 -14.61 9.40
N ARG A 115 2.71 -14.55 10.08
CA ARG A 115 2.90 -13.76 11.30
C ARG A 115 3.97 -12.70 11.04
N PRO A 116 3.79 -11.47 11.55
CA PRO A 116 4.84 -10.47 11.48
C PRO A 116 6.10 -10.96 12.20
N PRO A 117 7.31 -10.56 11.73
CA PRO A 117 8.54 -10.79 12.47
C PRO A 117 8.46 -10.22 13.90
N VAL A 118 9.15 -10.88 14.83
CA VAL A 118 9.31 -10.32 16.18
C VAL A 118 10.18 -9.07 16.09
N ASP A 119 9.70 -7.98 16.66
CA ASP A 119 10.35 -6.68 16.59
C ASP A 119 10.25 -5.95 17.94
N ASP A 120 11.40 -5.81 18.59
CA ASP A 120 11.57 -5.21 19.91
C ASP A 120 12.04 -3.74 19.86
N ARG A 121 12.09 -3.14 18.66
CA ARG A 121 12.39 -1.73 18.50
C ARG A 121 11.39 -0.86 19.29
N PRO A 122 11.84 0.26 19.86
CA PRO A 122 10.96 1.17 20.58
C PRO A 122 9.88 1.73 19.64
N VAL A 123 8.75 2.15 20.20
CA VAL A 123 7.71 2.84 19.43
C VAL A 123 8.09 4.29 19.22
N ALA A 124 7.86 4.79 18.01
CA ALA A 124 8.15 6.17 17.64
C ALA A 124 7.34 7.17 18.48
N CYS A 125 7.89 8.39 18.63
CA CYS A 125 7.24 9.51 19.30
C CYS A 125 6.93 9.30 20.79
N GLY A 126 7.61 8.35 21.45
CA GLY A 126 7.44 8.08 22.88
C GLY A 126 6.09 7.47 23.24
N ALA A 127 5.36 6.95 22.25
CA ALA A 127 4.09 6.27 22.45
C ALA A 127 4.30 4.82 22.92
N GLU A 128 3.21 4.17 23.29
CA GLU A 128 3.17 2.72 23.53
C GLU A 128 2.67 1.99 22.27
N ALA A 129 3.03 0.72 22.13
CA ALA A 129 2.47 -0.12 21.06
C ALA A 129 0.96 -0.28 21.28
N PRO A 130 0.13 -0.20 20.23
CA PRO A 130 -1.32 -0.23 20.42
C PRO A 130 -1.78 -1.64 20.81
N THR A 131 -2.83 -1.73 21.65
CA THR A 131 -3.30 -3.01 22.20
C THR A 131 -4.02 -3.91 21.19
N ASN A 132 -4.29 -3.40 19.98
CA ASN A 132 -5.01 -4.07 18.90
C ASN A 132 -4.09 -4.67 17.81
N VAL A 133 -2.78 -4.78 18.06
CA VAL A 133 -1.87 -5.52 17.17
C VAL A 133 -2.32 -6.98 17.07
N ARG A 134 -2.64 -7.44 15.85
CA ARG A 134 -3.08 -8.81 15.59
C ARG A 134 -1.89 -9.74 15.33
N ALA A 135 -2.04 -11.02 15.70
CA ALA A 135 -1.01 -12.04 15.51
C ALA A 135 -0.84 -12.49 14.05
N SER A 136 -1.90 -12.41 13.26
CA SER A 136 -1.91 -12.60 11.81
C SER A 136 -2.95 -11.65 11.20
N ARG A 137 -2.87 -11.47 9.87
CA ARG A 137 -3.88 -10.73 9.10
C ARG A 137 -4.62 -11.66 8.15
N PRO A 138 -5.92 -11.40 7.90
CA PRO A 138 -6.63 -12.13 6.86
C PRO A 138 -6.11 -11.74 5.48
N TYR A 139 -6.26 -12.64 4.52
CA TYR A 139 -6.27 -12.33 3.09
C TYR A 139 -7.67 -12.56 2.54
N TYR A 140 -7.95 -12.00 1.36
CA TYR A 140 -9.26 -11.98 0.72
C TYR A 140 -9.14 -12.56 -0.69
N PRO A 141 -9.06 -13.89 -0.83
CA PRO A 141 -8.75 -14.52 -2.12
C PRO A 141 -9.84 -14.31 -3.18
N GLY A 142 -11.07 -14.01 -2.77
CA GLY A 142 -12.18 -13.63 -3.65
C GLY A 142 -12.20 -12.14 -4.06
N GLY A 143 -11.18 -11.36 -3.70
CA GLY A 143 -11.15 -9.91 -3.90
C GLY A 143 -11.91 -9.12 -2.83
N PRO A 144 -11.84 -7.78 -2.88
CA PRO A 144 -12.53 -6.91 -1.93
C PRO A 144 -14.04 -6.85 -2.24
N ALA A 145 -14.87 -6.75 -1.20
CA ALA A 145 -16.29 -6.43 -1.42
C ALA A 145 -16.44 -5.01 -1.99
N ARG A 146 -17.49 -4.78 -2.79
CA ARG A 146 -17.85 -3.43 -3.24
C ARG A 146 -18.57 -2.68 -2.11
N VAL A 147 -17.94 -1.61 -1.64
CA VAL A 147 -18.38 -0.84 -0.46
C VAL A 147 -18.51 0.67 -0.73
N LEU A 148 -18.11 1.12 -1.93
CA LEU A 148 -18.30 2.50 -2.35
C LEU A 148 -19.72 2.72 -2.86
N GLU A 149 -20.29 3.84 -2.46
CA GLU A 149 -21.56 4.37 -2.92
C GLU A 149 -21.35 5.48 -3.96
N GLU A 150 -22.17 5.49 -5.02
CA GLU A 150 -22.06 6.48 -6.09
C GLU A 150 -22.33 7.91 -5.57
N GLY A 151 -21.40 8.82 -5.84
CA GLY A 151 -21.54 10.24 -5.50
C GLY A 151 -21.28 10.59 -4.04
N VAL A 152 -20.69 9.67 -3.26
CA VAL A 152 -20.20 9.91 -1.90
C VAL A 152 -18.70 10.18 -1.93
N ASP A 153 -18.26 11.28 -1.32
CA ASP A 153 -16.84 11.61 -1.15
C ASP A 153 -16.30 10.86 0.09
N TYR A 154 -15.10 10.24 0.01
CA TYR A 154 -14.51 9.49 1.13
C TYR A 154 -13.24 10.16 1.70
N VAL A 155 -13.14 10.20 3.02
CA VAL A 155 -11.96 10.68 3.76
C VAL A 155 -11.48 9.61 4.72
N ALA A 156 -10.19 9.30 4.69
CA ALA A 156 -9.54 8.41 5.65
C ALA A 156 -8.79 9.18 6.73
N GLU A 157 -8.91 8.74 7.97
CA GLU A 157 -8.12 9.23 9.10
C GLU A 157 -7.27 8.08 9.66
N ILE A 158 -5.96 8.20 9.51
CA ILE A 158 -4.97 7.27 10.06
C ILE A 158 -4.45 7.87 11.36
N GLN A 159 -4.87 7.30 12.48
CA GLN A 159 -4.32 7.63 13.78
C GLN A 159 -3.00 6.89 13.97
N THR A 160 -1.88 7.59 13.95
CA THR A 160 -0.56 6.97 14.13
C THR A 160 -0.05 7.11 15.55
N SER A 161 1.04 6.40 15.89
CA SER A 161 1.76 6.62 17.16
C SER A 161 2.39 8.01 17.27
N CYS A 162 2.51 8.76 16.17
CA CYS A 162 3.08 10.10 16.09
C CYS A 162 2.04 11.22 15.85
N GLY A 163 0.75 10.89 15.75
CA GLY A 163 -0.34 11.83 15.46
C GLY A 163 -1.21 11.43 14.27
N PRO A 164 -2.31 12.17 14.01
CA PRO A 164 -3.23 11.87 12.93
C PRO A 164 -2.66 12.25 11.55
N ILE A 165 -3.02 11.47 10.53
CA ILE A 165 -2.88 11.82 9.11
C ILE A 165 -4.28 11.71 8.48
N THR A 166 -4.75 12.78 7.84
CA THR A 166 -6.06 12.82 7.17
C THR A 166 -5.85 12.80 5.66
N ILE A 167 -6.55 11.93 4.95
CA ILE A 167 -6.41 11.67 3.52
C ILE A 167 -7.76 11.84 2.83
N ASP A 168 -7.79 12.65 1.78
CA ASP A 168 -8.88 12.73 0.79
C ASP A 168 -8.69 11.60 -0.22
N LEU A 169 -9.71 10.77 -0.43
CA LEU A 169 -9.66 9.67 -1.39
C LEU A 169 -10.20 10.13 -2.76
N PHE A 170 -9.76 9.48 -3.82
CA PHE A 170 -10.07 9.84 -5.20
C PHE A 170 -10.95 8.79 -5.88
N GLU A 171 -12.09 8.46 -5.30
CA GLU A 171 -13.00 7.41 -5.80
C GLU A 171 -13.42 7.61 -7.26
N ASP A 172 -13.50 8.85 -7.74
CA ASP A 172 -13.81 9.17 -9.14
C ASP A 172 -12.65 8.86 -10.11
N ASP A 173 -11.38 9.01 -9.68
CA ASP A 173 -10.19 8.77 -10.52
C ASP A 173 -9.64 7.34 -10.36
N ALA A 174 -9.83 6.72 -9.21
CA ALA A 174 -9.28 5.41 -8.83
C ALA A 174 -10.28 4.56 -8.02
N PRO A 175 -11.47 4.27 -8.57
CA PRO A 175 -12.55 3.57 -7.86
C PRO A 175 -12.14 2.21 -7.28
N GLU A 176 -11.31 1.43 -7.97
CA GLU A 176 -10.94 0.08 -7.51
C GLU A 176 -9.94 0.14 -6.35
N SER A 177 -8.94 1.01 -6.46
CA SER A 177 -7.96 1.24 -5.39
C SER A 177 -8.60 1.85 -4.14
N VAL A 178 -9.48 2.84 -4.32
CA VAL A 178 -10.22 3.45 -3.20
C VAL A 178 -11.17 2.44 -2.55
N ASN A 179 -11.90 1.64 -3.34
CA ASN A 179 -12.79 0.60 -2.80
C ASN A 179 -12.02 -0.40 -1.95
N SER A 180 -10.88 -0.89 -2.45
CA SER A 180 -9.99 -1.79 -1.73
C SER A 180 -9.53 -1.19 -0.39
N PHE A 181 -9.04 0.05 -0.40
CA PHE A 181 -8.58 0.73 0.81
C PHE A 181 -9.70 0.94 1.83
N VAL A 182 -10.88 1.41 1.38
CA VAL A 182 -12.05 1.64 2.24
C VAL A 182 -12.56 0.33 2.84
N PHE A 183 -12.65 -0.74 2.03
CA PHE A 183 -13.03 -2.08 2.49
C PHE A 183 -12.08 -2.57 3.58
N LEU A 184 -10.77 -2.59 3.31
CA LEU A 184 -9.75 -3.06 4.25
C LEU A 184 -9.73 -2.23 5.55
N ALA A 185 -9.88 -0.91 5.46
CA ALA A 185 -9.99 -0.05 6.63
C ALA A 185 -11.22 -0.38 7.49
N ARG A 186 -12.39 -0.61 6.86
CA ARG A 186 -13.63 -0.98 7.57
C ARG A 186 -13.54 -2.35 8.25
N GLU A 187 -12.78 -3.29 7.69
CA GLU A 187 -12.47 -4.59 8.31
C GLU A 187 -11.40 -4.50 9.43
N GLY A 188 -10.84 -3.31 9.66
CA GLY A 188 -9.75 -3.08 10.61
C GLY A 188 -8.47 -3.82 10.22
N PHE A 189 -8.26 -4.08 8.92
CA PHE A 189 -7.05 -4.74 8.42
C PHE A 189 -5.80 -3.93 8.80
N TYR A 190 -5.85 -2.61 8.59
CA TYR A 190 -4.74 -1.69 8.85
C TYR A 190 -4.48 -1.39 10.33
N ASP A 191 -5.44 -1.67 11.22
CA ASP A 191 -5.33 -1.37 12.64
C ASP A 191 -4.18 -2.16 13.30
N GLY A 192 -3.24 -1.43 13.91
CA GLY A 192 -2.04 -1.98 14.53
C GLY A 192 -0.97 -2.45 13.54
N LEU A 193 -1.10 -2.16 12.24
CA LEU A 193 -0.01 -2.32 11.28
C LEU A 193 0.98 -1.16 11.40
N GLU A 194 2.14 -1.30 10.76
CA GLU A 194 3.18 -0.28 10.75
C GLU A 194 3.31 0.40 9.39
N PHE A 195 3.75 1.65 9.42
CA PHE A 195 4.56 2.18 8.32
C PHE A 195 5.97 1.61 8.50
N PHE A 196 6.21 0.48 7.85
CA PHE A 196 7.38 -0.37 8.15
C PHE A 196 8.65 0.07 7.40
N ARG A 197 8.50 0.88 6.33
CA ARG A 197 9.59 1.29 5.46
C ARG A 197 9.51 2.77 5.10
N ASP A 198 10.64 3.46 5.18
CA ASP A 198 10.92 4.74 4.53
C ASP A 198 11.78 4.47 3.30
N PHE A 199 11.20 4.63 2.12
CA PHE A 199 11.96 4.52 0.89
C PHE A 199 12.71 5.84 0.64
N GLY A 200 13.68 6.16 1.50
CA GLY A 200 14.23 7.52 1.61
C GLY A 200 14.93 8.06 0.35
N GLY A 201 15.46 7.19 -0.52
CA GLY A 201 15.97 7.60 -1.85
C GLY A 201 14.86 8.06 -2.81
N VAL A 202 13.64 7.64 -2.54
CA VAL A 202 12.41 7.85 -3.31
C VAL A 202 11.45 8.80 -2.58
N THR A 203 11.75 9.18 -1.33
CA THR A 203 10.98 10.12 -0.50
C THR A 203 9.51 9.73 -0.32
N ALA A 204 9.26 8.49 0.06
CA ALA A 204 7.93 7.99 0.42
C ALA A 204 7.97 7.03 1.60
N ILE A 205 6.96 7.12 2.48
CA ILE A 205 6.74 6.14 3.54
C ILE A 205 5.80 5.04 3.02
N GLN A 206 6.06 3.77 3.37
CA GLN A 206 5.30 2.61 2.92
C GLN A 206 4.61 1.93 4.10
N GLY A 207 3.35 1.53 3.91
CA GLY A 207 2.55 0.80 4.87
C GLY A 207 1.56 -0.14 4.19
N GLY A 208 0.68 -0.75 4.97
CA GLY A 208 -0.40 -1.59 4.46
C GLY A 208 -0.04 -3.06 4.18
N SER A 209 1.12 -3.50 4.66
CA SER A 209 1.53 -4.92 4.62
C SER A 209 1.01 -5.66 5.84
N GLY A 210 0.36 -6.81 5.64
CA GLY A 210 -0.25 -7.56 6.73
C GLY A 210 0.74 -8.15 7.75
N ASP A 211 2.02 -8.28 7.39
CA ASP A 211 3.09 -8.75 8.27
C ASP A 211 4.19 -7.69 8.49
N ASN A 212 3.93 -6.44 8.10
CA ASN A 212 4.88 -5.32 8.15
C ASN A 212 6.18 -5.58 7.36
N THR A 213 6.13 -6.42 6.32
CA THR A 213 7.24 -6.64 5.39
C THR A 213 6.85 -6.29 3.95
N VAL A 214 7.82 -6.07 3.07
CA VAL A 214 7.55 -5.76 1.65
C VAL A 214 6.99 -7.01 0.95
N GLY A 215 5.98 -6.82 0.11
CA GLY A 215 5.47 -7.87 -0.78
C GLY A 215 4.36 -8.71 -0.16
N TRP A 216 3.57 -8.10 0.73
CA TRP A 216 2.38 -8.74 1.25
C TRP A 216 1.36 -9.02 0.14
N ASP A 217 0.83 -10.24 0.15
CA ASP A 217 -0.23 -10.66 -0.74
C ASP A 217 -1.57 -10.64 0.00
N ILE A 218 -2.49 -9.79 -0.47
CA ILE A 218 -3.83 -9.65 0.11
C ILE A 218 -4.85 -10.64 -0.48
N GLY A 219 -4.46 -11.50 -1.43
CA GLY A 219 -5.35 -12.45 -2.10
C GLY A 219 -5.98 -11.94 -3.40
N TYR A 220 -5.58 -10.76 -3.86
CA TYR A 220 -6.02 -10.19 -5.13
C TYR A 220 -5.02 -9.16 -5.64
N ARG A 221 -5.18 -8.75 -6.89
CA ARG A 221 -4.37 -7.72 -7.56
C ARG A 221 -5.23 -6.62 -8.14
N LEU A 222 -4.85 -5.38 -7.87
CA LEU A 222 -5.57 -4.20 -8.34
C LEU A 222 -5.17 -3.81 -9.76
N PRO A 223 -6.12 -3.34 -10.59
CA PRO A 223 -5.82 -2.74 -11.88
C PRO A 223 -4.96 -1.47 -11.71
N GLY A 224 -4.27 -1.08 -12.78
CA GLY A 224 -3.67 0.26 -12.84
C GLY A 224 -4.72 1.31 -13.18
N GLU A 225 -4.79 2.39 -12.41
CA GLU A 225 -5.71 3.52 -12.64
C GLU A 225 -4.88 4.82 -12.78
N PRO A 226 -4.09 4.96 -13.87
CA PRO A 226 -3.02 5.94 -13.97
C PRO A 226 -3.50 7.36 -14.29
N LEU A 227 -4.77 7.54 -14.67
CA LEU A 227 -5.29 8.80 -15.26
C LEU A 227 -4.95 10.05 -14.43
N ARG A 228 -5.00 9.93 -13.09
CA ARG A 228 -4.61 11.04 -12.23
C ARG A 228 -3.11 11.28 -12.21
N ALA A 229 -2.32 10.22 -12.11
CA ALA A 229 -0.86 10.30 -12.14
C ALA A 229 -0.34 10.83 -13.49
N GLU A 230 -0.96 10.47 -14.62
CA GLU A 230 -0.65 11.01 -15.94
C GLU A 230 -0.92 12.52 -16.02
N ARG A 231 -2.02 12.97 -15.40
CA ARG A 231 -2.45 14.38 -15.42
C ARG A 231 -1.69 15.27 -14.44
N GLU A 232 -1.37 14.74 -13.26
CA GLU A 232 -0.92 15.53 -12.10
C GLU A 232 0.44 15.10 -11.55
N GLY A 233 0.95 13.95 -11.97
CA GLY A 233 2.09 13.30 -11.33
C GLY A 233 1.78 12.86 -9.90
N TYR A 234 2.81 12.84 -9.07
CA TYR A 234 2.74 12.47 -7.64
C TYR A 234 3.27 13.60 -6.76
N PRO A 235 2.61 14.77 -6.75
CA PRO A 235 3.08 15.87 -5.95
C PRO A 235 3.05 15.51 -4.46
N VAL A 236 3.91 16.14 -3.65
CA VAL A 236 4.10 15.83 -2.23
C VAL A 236 2.77 15.73 -1.49
N GLY A 237 2.57 14.65 -0.73
CA GLY A 237 1.33 14.31 -0.04
C GLY A 237 0.42 13.38 -0.83
N THR A 238 0.79 12.97 -2.05
CA THR A 238 0.04 11.95 -2.81
C THR A 238 0.13 10.60 -2.11
N VAL A 239 -1.01 9.90 -2.06
CA VAL A 239 -1.11 8.52 -1.61
C VAL A 239 -1.29 7.63 -2.83
N THR A 240 -0.43 6.62 -2.96
CA THR A 240 -0.42 5.73 -4.12
C THR A 240 -0.47 4.27 -3.73
N THR A 241 -0.91 3.40 -4.63
CA THR A 241 -0.65 1.97 -4.49
C THR A 241 0.85 1.69 -4.47
N ALA A 242 1.26 0.66 -3.73
CA ALA A 242 2.60 0.08 -3.83
C ALA A 242 2.57 -1.16 -4.72
N GLY A 243 3.60 -1.33 -5.54
CA GLY A 243 3.69 -2.37 -6.56
C GLY A 243 4.70 -2.00 -7.64
N GLU A 244 4.84 -2.83 -8.66
CA GLU A 244 5.77 -2.65 -9.79
C GLU A 244 5.03 -2.47 -11.13
N GLY A 245 3.71 -2.25 -11.10
CA GLY A 245 2.89 -2.05 -12.29
C GLY A 245 1.42 -2.44 -12.11
N PRO A 246 0.63 -2.37 -13.20
CA PRO A 246 -0.75 -2.87 -13.21
C PRO A 246 -0.81 -4.32 -12.72
N TYR A 247 -1.81 -4.65 -11.90
CA TYR A 247 -2.00 -5.99 -11.34
C TYR A 247 -0.85 -6.53 -10.49
N THR A 248 -0.06 -5.63 -9.89
CA THR A 248 0.93 -5.98 -8.84
C THR A 248 0.56 -5.44 -7.46
N ALA A 249 -0.30 -4.41 -7.43
CA ALA A 249 -0.73 -3.77 -6.20
C ALA A 249 -1.82 -4.57 -5.48
N GLY A 250 -1.85 -4.44 -4.14
CA GLY A 250 -2.84 -5.06 -3.27
C GLY A 250 -3.24 -4.13 -2.13
N SER A 251 -2.84 -4.45 -0.90
CA SER A 251 -3.14 -3.64 0.30
C SER A 251 -2.08 -2.59 0.64
N GLU A 252 -0.86 -2.75 0.10
CA GLU A 252 0.26 -1.85 0.37
C GLU A 252 0.12 -0.51 -0.36
N PHE A 253 0.58 0.55 0.29
CA PHE A 253 0.51 1.91 -0.25
C PHE A 253 1.71 2.75 0.17
N TYR A 254 1.98 3.78 -0.62
CA TYR A 254 2.97 4.82 -0.34
C TYR A 254 2.29 6.15 0.02
N ILE A 255 2.94 6.93 0.88
CA ILE A 255 2.66 8.36 1.02
C ILE A 255 3.92 9.14 0.63
N ALA A 256 3.85 9.87 -0.48
CA ALA A 256 4.96 10.67 -0.98
C ALA A 256 5.20 11.90 -0.09
N TYR A 257 6.43 12.13 0.36
CA TYR A 257 6.79 13.29 1.18
C TYR A 257 7.88 14.17 0.55
N GLY A 258 8.43 13.79 -0.60
CA GLY A 258 9.37 14.59 -1.37
C GLY A 258 9.13 14.48 -2.87
N SER A 259 9.74 15.38 -3.63
CA SER A 259 9.60 15.44 -5.08
C SER A 259 10.31 14.29 -5.80
N SER A 260 11.27 13.62 -5.15
CA SER A 260 12.01 12.50 -5.76
C SER A 260 11.11 11.31 -6.10
N PHE A 261 9.97 11.18 -5.41
CA PHE A 261 8.97 10.17 -5.73
C PHE A 261 8.46 10.39 -7.16
N ASP A 262 8.05 11.61 -7.47
CA ASP A 262 7.51 11.99 -8.77
C ASP A 262 8.57 12.05 -9.88
N SER A 263 9.70 12.70 -9.60
CA SER A 263 10.70 13.02 -10.62
C SER A 263 11.75 11.93 -10.86
N GLY A 264 11.83 10.93 -9.99
CA GLY A 264 12.91 9.93 -10.00
C GLY A 264 12.43 8.48 -10.01
N TYR A 265 11.43 8.14 -9.21
CA TYR A 265 10.99 6.76 -9.03
C TYR A 265 9.74 6.42 -9.87
N ALA A 266 8.71 7.24 -9.78
CA ALA A 266 7.41 7.00 -10.40
C ALA A 266 7.21 7.80 -11.70
N THR A 267 8.26 7.94 -12.53
CA THR A 267 8.20 8.76 -13.75
C THR A 267 7.35 8.15 -14.86
N ASP A 268 7.18 6.83 -14.83
CA ASP A 268 6.38 6.02 -15.76
C ASP A 268 4.88 5.98 -15.43
N ARG A 269 4.48 6.62 -14.31
CA ARG A 269 3.08 6.77 -13.88
C ARG A 269 2.36 5.45 -13.58
N ILE A 270 3.11 4.42 -13.19
CA ILE A 270 2.57 3.07 -12.97
C ILE A 270 1.82 2.89 -11.63
N HIS A 271 2.04 3.78 -10.66
CA HIS A 271 1.39 3.70 -9.36
C HIS A 271 0.05 4.44 -9.38
N THR A 272 -1.04 3.78 -8.99
CA THR A 272 -2.34 4.44 -8.93
C THR A 272 -2.33 5.50 -7.83
N ALA A 273 -2.52 6.78 -8.18
CA ALA A 273 -2.73 7.85 -7.22
C ALA A 273 -4.19 7.84 -6.76
N PHE A 274 -4.47 7.26 -5.58
CA PHE A 274 -5.82 7.05 -5.07
C PHE A 274 -6.21 7.99 -3.93
N GLY A 275 -5.30 8.85 -3.46
CA GLY A 275 -5.63 9.87 -2.48
C GLY A 275 -4.57 10.95 -2.31
N ARG A 276 -4.85 11.92 -1.43
CA ARG A 276 -3.91 12.96 -1.00
C ARG A 276 -4.06 13.26 0.47
N VAL A 277 -2.95 13.57 1.13
CA VAL A 277 -2.94 14.08 2.50
C VAL A 277 -3.55 15.48 2.53
N LEU A 278 -4.61 15.64 3.32
CA LEU A 278 -5.24 16.91 3.68
C LEU A 278 -4.59 17.55 4.91
N ASP A 279 -4.21 16.73 5.89
CA ASP A 279 -3.62 17.15 7.16
C ASP A 279 -2.68 16.09 7.72
N GLY A 280 -1.68 16.48 8.51
CA GLY A 280 -0.68 15.56 9.09
C GLY A 280 0.65 15.46 8.30
N MET A 281 0.94 16.39 7.39
CA MET A 281 2.26 16.44 6.73
C MET A 281 3.41 16.74 7.70
N ASP A 282 3.14 17.39 8.82
CA ASP A 282 4.08 17.62 9.92
C ASP A 282 4.35 16.35 10.75
N VAL A 283 3.36 15.48 10.89
CA VAL A 283 3.53 14.12 11.44
C VAL A 283 4.47 13.32 10.51
N ILE A 284 4.24 13.35 9.20
CA ILE A 284 5.12 12.71 8.22
C ILE A 284 6.54 13.30 8.28
N ASP A 285 6.69 14.62 8.41
CA ASP A 285 8.01 15.26 8.60
C ASP A 285 8.71 14.77 9.88
N THR A 286 7.96 14.57 10.96
CA THR A 286 8.49 14.07 12.24
C THR A 286 8.98 12.63 12.10
N VAL A 287 8.21 11.80 11.41
CA VAL A 287 8.52 10.38 11.17
C VAL A 287 9.74 10.21 10.27
N THR A 288 9.81 10.95 9.18
CA THR A 288 10.90 10.87 8.19
C THR A 288 12.22 11.45 8.72
N ALA A 289 12.17 12.17 9.84
CA ALA A 289 13.35 12.63 10.58
C ALA A 289 13.88 11.60 11.59
N LEU A 290 13.19 10.46 11.79
CA LEU A 290 13.69 9.38 12.65
C LEU A 290 14.94 8.73 12.04
N ASP A 291 15.81 8.22 12.91
CA ASP A 291 16.95 7.45 12.48
C ASP A 291 16.50 6.24 11.67
N ARG A 292 17.26 5.92 10.62
CA ARG A 292 17.02 4.78 9.74
C ARG A 292 18.10 3.73 9.92
N ILE A 293 17.71 2.47 9.86
CA ILE A 293 18.54 1.30 10.09
C ILE A 293 18.37 0.27 8.96
N GLY A 294 19.17 -0.79 9.03
CA GLY A 294 19.12 -1.89 8.06
C GLY A 294 19.89 -1.61 6.77
N MET A 295 20.08 -2.65 5.96
CA MET A 295 20.73 -2.54 4.67
C MET A 295 19.90 -1.62 3.75
N GLY A 296 20.51 -0.57 3.22
CA GLY A 296 19.80 0.45 2.42
C GLY A 296 19.20 1.61 3.23
N GLY A 297 19.14 1.51 4.56
CA GLY A 297 18.64 2.58 5.43
C GLY A 297 17.15 2.87 5.20
N GLU A 298 16.36 1.83 4.99
CA GLU A 298 14.94 1.96 4.65
C GLU A 298 14.01 1.57 5.80
N ALA A 299 14.51 0.94 6.87
CA ALA A 299 13.72 0.64 8.06
C ALA A 299 13.89 1.75 9.09
N TYR A 300 12.83 2.08 9.84
CA TYR A 300 12.92 3.03 10.94
C TYR A 300 13.64 2.44 12.15
N ALA A 301 14.38 3.25 12.91
CA ALA A 301 14.94 2.83 14.20
C ALA A 301 13.86 2.64 15.27
N ALA A 302 12.71 3.28 15.10
CA ALA A 302 11.54 3.18 15.97
C ALA A 302 10.28 2.85 15.16
N ARG A 303 9.42 2.00 15.72
CA ARG A 303 8.21 1.47 15.06
C ARG A 303 7.14 2.54 14.97
N LEU A 304 6.62 2.78 13.77
CA LEU A 304 5.53 3.71 13.52
C LEU A 304 4.25 2.94 13.26
N PHE A 305 3.33 2.95 14.22
CA PHE A 305 2.06 2.24 14.11
C PHE A 305 0.96 3.10 13.48
N MET A 306 0.10 2.47 12.69
CA MET A 306 -1.27 2.89 12.41
C MET A 306 -2.16 2.33 13.51
N ASN A 307 -2.33 3.07 14.60
CA ASN A 307 -3.15 2.64 15.75
C ASN A 307 -4.59 2.33 15.33
N LYS A 308 -5.15 3.16 14.43
CA LYS A 308 -6.48 2.97 13.87
C LYS A 308 -6.62 3.66 12.52
N VAL A 309 -7.32 3.03 11.57
CA VAL A 309 -7.73 3.67 10.31
C VAL A 309 -9.26 3.76 10.27
N THR A 310 -9.78 4.98 10.11
CA THR A 310 -11.25 5.23 10.07
C THR A 310 -11.63 5.90 8.76
N ILE A 311 -12.75 5.47 8.17
CA ILE A 311 -13.33 6.08 6.96
C ILE A 311 -14.51 6.97 7.36
N ARG A 312 -14.57 8.17 6.79
CA ARG A 312 -15.67 9.13 6.90
C ARG A 312 -16.22 9.44 5.51
N GLU A 313 -17.53 9.64 5.43
CA GLU A 313 -18.23 10.05 4.21
C GLU A 313 -18.54 11.55 4.28
N ARG A 314 -18.51 12.24 3.14
CA ARG A 314 -18.70 13.70 3.05
C ARG A 314 -19.72 14.13 2.00
#